data_AF-A0A955PMJ3-F1
#
_entry.id   AF-A0A955PMJ3-F1
#
_cell.length_a   1.000
_cell.length_b   1.000
_cell.length_c   1.000
_cell.angle_alpha   90.00
_cell.angle_beta   90.00
_cell.angle_gamma   90.00
#
_symmetry.space_group_name_H-M   'P 1'
#
loop_
_entity.id
_entity.type
_entity.pdbx_description
1 polymer ?
#
loop_
_entity_poly.entity_id
_entity_poly.type
_entity_poly.pdbx_seq_one_letter_code
_entity_poly.pdbx_strand_id
1 'polypeptide(L)'
;MSVILGLNAFHAGASAALLVDGQPVAAIAEERLNRVKYYARFPTHAIRRCLDTAGLDFKDIDAVAFGRDSSANRAKKIEYALRNPTRLLKLIKTQASRGMVDDLKQLISRECEVDPASLRFSEHHIEHHLAHVASAYFISPWEKCAGFSLDGSGDFVTCMMADCEGTEIDIKHRIYVPHSLGSLYTMICEFIGYQKYGDEGKVMGLAPLGKDAYHDIFEEMVILTDNGVELNPRFFVPFGESQGLSIDDSGQVAVHRHYSDEMVKLFGEAREPYTDIPERDQDLAFGLQRVFEK
;
A
#
# COMPACT_ATOMS: atom_id res chain seq x y z
N MET A 1 9.09 26.26 17.51
CA MET A 1 9.22 24.80 17.44
C MET A 1 7.91 24.28 16.90
N SER A 2 7.94 23.69 15.72
CA SER A 2 6.82 23.00 15.10
C SER A 2 7.07 21.50 15.19
N VAL A 3 6.12 20.74 15.73
CA VAL A 3 6.22 19.29 15.92
C VAL A 3 5.11 18.59 15.13
N ILE A 4 5.49 17.78 14.15
CA ILE A 4 4.57 17.05 13.27
C ILE A 4 4.79 15.55 13.44
N LEU A 5 3.72 14.83 13.75
CA LEU A 5 3.69 13.37 13.81
C LEU A 5 3.01 12.81 12.55
N GLY A 6 3.77 12.14 11.70
CA GLY A 6 3.27 11.37 10.57
C GLY A 6 2.92 9.94 10.98
N LEU A 7 1.78 9.42 10.51
CA LEU A 7 1.26 8.11 10.86
C LEU A 7 0.88 7.30 9.62
N ASN A 8 1.22 6.01 9.66
CA ASN A 8 0.81 4.99 8.71
C ASN A 8 0.19 3.82 9.48
N ALA A 9 -1.05 3.42 9.18
CA ALA A 9 -1.75 2.36 9.93
C ALA A 9 -2.88 1.69 9.13
N PHE A 10 -3.40 0.58 9.65
CA PHE A 10 -4.54 -0.18 9.09
C PHE A 10 -4.30 -0.81 7.70
N HIS A 11 -3.03 -1.03 7.38
CA HIS A 11 -2.49 -1.80 6.26
C HIS A 11 -1.05 -2.19 6.60
N ALA A 12 -0.44 -3.08 5.82
CA ALA A 12 0.93 -3.54 6.07
C ALA A 12 1.90 -2.36 6.24
N GLY A 13 2.77 -2.44 7.25
CA GLY A 13 3.82 -1.43 7.46
C GLY A 13 3.38 -0.27 8.36
N ALA A 14 2.62 -0.56 9.41
CA ALA A 14 2.29 0.42 10.44
C ALA A 14 3.55 1.09 10.99
N SER A 15 3.57 2.41 11.03
CA SER A 15 4.76 3.20 11.38
C SER A 15 4.40 4.61 11.83
N ALA A 16 5.36 5.25 12.50
CA ALA A 16 5.29 6.66 12.88
C ALA A 16 6.58 7.39 12.48
N ALA A 17 6.46 8.65 12.09
CA ALA A 17 7.58 9.53 11.82
C ALA A 17 7.36 10.88 12.52
N LEU A 18 8.43 11.47 13.05
CA LEU A 18 8.39 12.73 13.77
C LEU A 18 9.31 13.74 13.09
N LEU A 19 8.75 14.89 12.75
CA LEU A 19 9.47 16.05 12.25
C LEU A 19 9.44 17.16 13.28
N VAL A 20 10.58 17.82 13.49
CA VAL A 20 10.71 19.01 14.33
C VAL A 20 11.31 20.13 13.50
N ASP A 21 10.61 21.27 13.40
CA ASP A 21 10.99 22.43 12.59
C ASP A 21 11.38 22.05 11.15
N GLY A 22 10.58 21.15 10.55
CA GLY A 22 10.76 20.67 9.18
C GLY A 22 11.85 19.60 9.00
N GLN A 23 12.56 19.22 10.05
CA GLN A 23 13.62 18.21 10.00
C GLN A 23 13.14 16.86 10.52
N PRO A 24 13.37 15.74 9.80
CA PRO A 24 13.07 14.40 10.32
C PRO A 24 13.96 14.08 11.54
N VAL A 25 13.33 13.78 12.67
CA VAL A 25 14.01 13.42 13.93
C VAL A 25 13.98 11.91 14.16
N ALA A 26 12.85 11.26 13.87
CA ALA A 26 12.68 9.82 14.00
C ALA A 26 11.70 9.29 12.96
N ALA A 27 11.92 8.07 12.48
CA ALA A 27 10.96 7.32 11.67
C ALA A 27 11.10 5.84 12.01
N ILE A 28 10.02 5.23 12.51
CA ILE A 28 10.08 3.91 13.13
C ILE A 28 8.89 3.06 12.66
N ALA A 29 9.21 1.88 12.14
CA ALA A 29 8.20 0.87 11.83
C ALA A 29 7.82 0.06 13.07
N GLU A 30 6.52 -0.11 13.31
CA GLU A 30 5.97 -0.79 14.49
C GLU A 30 6.47 -2.24 14.60
N GLU A 31 6.62 -2.92 13.46
CA GLU A 31 7.15 -4.29 13.38
C GLU A 31 8.54 -4.45 14.00
N ARG A 32 9.33 -3.37 14.05
CA ARG A 32 10.67 -3.40 14.66
C ARG A 32 10.59 -3.51 16.18
N LEU A 33 9.51 -2.98 16.77
CA LEU A 33 9.29 -2.92 18.21
C LEU A 33 8.46 -4.10 18.71
N ASN A 34 7.35 -4.42 18.04
CA ASN A 34 6.46 -5.52 18.46
C ASN A 34 6.84 -6.89 17.87
N ARG A 35 7.80 -6.93 16.92
CA ARG A 35 8.34 -8.14 16.27
C ARG A 35 7.33 -8.91 15.41
N VAL A 36 6.18 -8.31 15.09
CA VAL A 36 5.19 -8.84 14.16
C VAL A 36 5.48 -8.30 12.77
N LYS A 37 5.98 -9.15 11.87
CA LYS A 37 6.36 -8.75 10.50
C LYS A 37 5.15 -8.20 9.74
N TYR A 38 5.34 -7.05 9.09
CA TYR A 38 4.33 -6.24 8.41
C TYR A 38 3.11 -5.93 9.26
N TYR A 39 3.34 -5.63 10.55
CA TYR A 39 2.26 -5.25 11.46
C TYR A 39 1.38 -4.17 10.83
N ALA A 40 0.07 -4.38 10.88
CA ALA A 40 -0.89 -3.62 10.12
C ALA A 40 -1.94 -2.88 10.96
N ARG A 41 -1.80 -2.88 12.29
CA ARG A 41 -2.70 -2.13 13.18
C ARG A 41 -2.10 -0.77 13.55
N PHE A 42 -2.49 -0.24 14.70
CA PHE A 42 -2.08 1.10 15.12
C PHE A 42 -0.63 1.11 15.65
N PRO A 43 0.22 2.07 15.27
CA PRO A 43 1.65 2.08 15.58
C PRO A 43 1.96 2.68 16.96
N THR A 44 1.35 2.15 18.02
CA THR A 44 1.47 2.72 19.38
C THR A 44 2.91 2.77 19.87
N HIS A 45 3.71 1.71 19.68
CA HIS A 45 5.08 1.69 20.16
C HIS A 45 5.97 2.66 19.38
N ALA A 46 5.77 2.76 18.06
CA ALA A 46 6.53 3.65 17.20
C ALA A 46 6.25 5.12 17.54
N ILE A 47 4.99 5.49 17.81
CA ILE A 47 4.63 6.85 18.23
C ILE A 47 5.39 7.22 19.51
N ARG A 48 5.25 6.40 20.56
CA ARG A 48 5.92 6.64 21.84
C ARG A 48 7.44 6.72 21.66
N ARG A 49 8.02 5.80 20.89
CA ARG A 49 9.46 5.78 20.66
C ARG A 49 9.96 7.00 19.88
N CYS A 50 9.18 7.53 18.95
CA CYS A 50 9.52 8.77 18.24
C CYS A 50 9.53 9.96 19.20
N LEU A 51 8.50 10.10 20.04
CA LEU A 51 8.40 11.17 21.04
C LEU A 51 9.55 11.08 22.07
N ASP A 52 9.81 9.87 22.61
CA ASP A 52 10.92 9.61 23.54
C ASP A 52 12.28 10.01 22.93
N THR A 53 12.48 9.72 21.64
CA THR A 53 13.74 10.05 20.93
C THR A 53 13.97 11.56 20.85
N ALA A 54 12.89 12.35 20.78
CA ALA A 54 12.94 13.81 20.76
C ALA A 54 12.85 14.45 22.16
N GLY A 55 12.60 13.67 23.22
CA GLY A 55 12.33 14.18 24.56
C GLY A 55 11.03 14.98 24.65
N LEU A 56 10.04 14.64 23.82
CA LEU A 56 8.73 15.29 23.72
C LEU A 56 7.62 14.39 24.29
N ASP A 57 6.47 15.00 24.56
CA ASP A 57 5.24 14.34 25.01
C ASP A 57 4.09 14.60 24.00
N PHE A 58 2.99 13.86 24.10
CA PHE A 58 1.83 13.97 23.19
C PHE A 58 1.24 15.39 23.12
N LYS A 59 1.30 16.13 24.23
CA LYS A 59 0.83 17.53 24.32
C LYS A 59 1.67 18.52 23.52
N ASP A 60 2.89 18.13 23.13
CA ASP A 60 3.84 18.96 22.40
C ASP A 60 3.66 18.82 20.88
N ILE A 61 2.78 17.92 20.42
CA ILE A 61 2.47 17.73 19.00
C ILE A 61 1.55 18.85 18.51
N ASP A 62 1.97 19.57 17.46
CA ASP A 62 1.18 20.63 16.83
C ASP A 62 0.26 20.12 15.71
N ALA A 63 0.71 19.09 14.98
CA ALA A 63 -0.06 18.47 13.90
C ALA A 63 0.19 16.95 13.82
N VAL A 64 -0.87 16.22 13.47
CA VAL A 64 -0.80 14.80 13.12
C VAL A 64 -1.23 14.65 11.66
N ALA A 65 -0.38 14.03 10.85
CA ALA A 65 -0.65 13.71 9.45
C ALA A 65 -0.85 12.19 9.31
N PHE A 66 -1.99 11.76 8.77
CA PHE A 66 -2.28 10.36 8.50
C PHE A 66 -2.25 10.08 7.01
N GLY A 67 -1.42 9.12 6.57
CA GLY A 67 -1.20 8.77 5.16
C GLY A 67 -2.35 8.01 4.49
N ARG A 68 -3.58 8.45 4.74
CA ARG A 68 -4.81 7.92 4.17
C ARG A 68 -5.90 8.98 4.19
N ASP A 69 -6.55 9.18 3.03
CA ASP A 69 -7.74 10.02 2.90
C ASP A 69 -8.95 9.22 2.38
N SER A 70 -9.89 8.95 3.28
CA SER A 70 -11.11 8.19 2.98
C SER A 70 -12.01 8.89 1.95
N SER A 71 -11.91 10.22 1.84
CA SER A 71 -12.67 11.09 0.94
C SER A 71 -12.06 11.21 -0.46
N ALA A 72 -10.75 10.95 -0.60
CA ALA A 72 -10.04 11.00 -1.88
C ALA A 72 -10.67 10.09 -2.95
N ASN A 73 -10.57 10.51 -4.21
CA ASN A 73 -11.00 9.73 -5.39
C ASN A 73 -12.46 9.23 -5.33
N ARG A 74 -13.36 9.92 -4.61
CA ARG A 74 -14.77 9.50 -4.41
C ARG A 74 -15.52 9.27 -5.73
N ALA A 75 -15.32 10.13 -6.73
CA ALA A 75 -15.96 9.98 -8.04
C ALA A 75 -15.57 8.65 -8.72
N LYS A 76 -14.29 8.27 -8.68
CA LYS A 76 -13.78 7.01 -9.23
C LYS A 76 -14.26 5.80 -8.45
N LYS A 77 -14.29 5.88 -7.11
CA LYS A 77 -14.89 4.86 -6.25
C LYS A 77 -16.37 4.60 -6.62
N ILE A 78 -17.16 5.65 -6.88
CA ILE A 78 -18.56 5.55 -7.29
C ILE A 78 -18.70 4.98 -8.71
N GLU A 79 -17.92 5.49 -9.67
CA GLU A 79 -17.88 5.00 -11.06
C GLU A 79 -17.65 3.48 -11.09
N TYR A 80 -16.67 3.01 -10.31
CA TYR A 80 -16.36 1.59 -10.18
C TYR A 80 -17.50 0.79 -9.54
N ALA A 81 -18.12 1.31 -8.48
CA ALA A 81 -19.24 0.66 -7.79
C ALA A 81 -20.45 0.46 -8.71
N LEU A 82 -20.76 1.46 -9.56
CA LEU A 82 -21.86 1.39 -10.52
C LEU A 82 -21.63 0.33 -11.59
N ARG A 83 -20.38 0.14 -12.03
CA ARG A 83 -20.01 -0.93 -12.97
C ARG A 83 -20.02 -2.33 -12.34
N ASN A 84 -20.11 -2.42 -11.00
CA ASN A 84 -20.05 -3.67 -10.24
C ASN A 84 -21.24 -3.78 -9.27
N PRO A 85 -22.46 -4.05 -9.77
CA PRO A 85 -23.71 -3.88 -9.04
C PRO A 85 -23.84 -4.74 -7.76
N THR A 86 -23.19 -5.90 -7.70
CA THR A 86 -23.13 -6.75 -6.50
C THR A 86 -22.41 -6.09 -5.32
N ARG A 87 -21.63 -5.03 -5.56
CA ARG A 87 -20.81 -4.31 -4.57
C ARG A 87 -21.41 -2.99 -4.12
N LEU A 88 -22.30 -2.39 -4.93
CA LEU A 88 -23.03 -1.18 -4.57
C LEU A 88 -23.82 -1.35 -3.26
N LEU A 89 -24.44 -2.54 -3.07
CA LEU A 89 -25.19 -2.89 -1.87
C LEU A 89 -24.32 -3.04 -0.61
N LYS A 90 -23.02 -3.33 -0.76
CA LYS A 90 -22.07 -3.46 0.36
C LYS A 90 -21.47 -2.11 0.75
N LEU A 91 -21.12 -1.26 -0.22
CA LEU A 91 -20.62 0.10 0.01
C LEU A 91 -21.52 0.95 0.92
N ILE A 92 -22.85 0.80 0.77
CA ILE A 92 -23.85 1.50 1.61
C ILE A 92 -23.76 1.04 3.08
N LYS A 93 -23.46 -0.24 3.35
CA LYS A 93 -23.31 -0.77 4.70
C LYS A 93 -21.98 -0.35 5.35
N THR A 94 -20.90 -0.26 4.57
CA THR A 94 -19.54 0.06 5.06
C THR A 94 -19.37 1.55 5.42
N GLN A 95 -20.25 2.44 4.97
CA GLN A 95 -20.23 3.85 5.40
C GLN A 95 -20.54 4.05 6.89
N ALA A 96 -21.27 3.13 7.53
CA ALA A 96 -21.66 3.26 8.93
C ALA A 96 -20.53 2.96 9.93
N SER A 97 -19.45 2.28 9.52
CA SER A 97 -18.31 1.92 10.39
C SER A 97 -17.08 2.84 10.24
N ARG A 98 -17.14 3.87 9.38
CA ARG A 98 -15.99 4.74 9.05
C ARG A 98 -15.60 5.76 10.13
N GLY A 99 -16.52 6.13 11.02
CA GLY A 99 -16.35 7.28 11.92
C GLY A 99 -15.25 7.17 12.98
N MET A 100 -14.66 5.98 13.23
CA MET A 100 -13.62 5.79 14.25
C MET A 100 -12.18 5.90 13.75
N VAL A 101 -11.94 5.83 12.43
CA VAL A 101 -10.59 5.96 11.84
C VAL A 101 -10.33 7.41 11.42
N ASP A 102 -11.38 8.18 11.18
CA ASP A 102 -11.30 9.58 10.74
C ASP A 102 -11.16 10.59 11.91
N ASP A 103 -11.19 10.13 13.18
CA ASP A 103 -10.92 10.97 14.38
C ASP A 103 -9.61 10.52 15.03
N LEU A 104 -8.51 11.19 14.68
CA LEU A 104 -7.18 10.80 15.13
C LEU A 104 -6.97 11.07 16.62
N LYS A 105 -7.65 12.07 17.21
CA LYS A 105 -7.63 12.31 18.65
C LYS A 105 -8.21 11.15 19.44
N GLN A 106 -9.41 10.68 19.08
CA GLN A 106 -10.00 9.53 19.75
C GLN A 106 -9.17 8.27 19.55
N LEU A 107 -8.63 8.09 18.35
CA LEU A 107 -7.80 6.93 18.04
C LEU A 107 -6.50 6.92 18.84
N ILE A 108 -5.73 8.02 18.85
CA ILE A 108 -4.51 8.15 19.64
C ILE A 108 -4.83 8.04 21.13
N SER A 109 -5.89 8.70 21.62
CA SER A 109 -6.30 8.61 23.02
C SER A 109 -6.54 7.16 23.44
N ARG A 110 -7.30 6.39 22.65
CA ARG A 110 -7.60 4.99 22.93
C ARG A 110 -6.36 4.09 22.85
N GLU A 111 -5.62 4.15 21.75
CA GLU A 111 -4.54 3.21 21.45
C GLU A 111 -3.25 3.52 22.23
N CYS A 112 -3.03 4.79 22.57
CA CYS A 112 -1.87 5.22 23.37
C CYS A 112 -2.20 5.47 24.85
N GLU A 113 -3.45 5.26 25.26
CA GLU A 113 -3.92 5.45 26.65
C GLU A 113 -3.61 6.85 27.20
N VAL A 114 -3.90 7.88 26.39
CA VAL A 114 -3.65 9.29 26.74
C VAL A 114 -4.96 10.06 26.87
N ASP A 115 -5.01 10.99 27.82
CA ASP A 115 -6.18 11.86 28.03
C ASP A 115 -6.43 12.69 26.76
N PRO A 116 -7.61 12.60 26.12
CA PRO A 116 -7.90 13.37 24.92
C PRO A 116 -7.81 14.88 25.15
N ALA A 117 -8.00 15.38 26.38
CA ALA A 117 -7.84 16.79 26.72
C ALA A 117 -6.38 17.28 26.62
N SER A 118 -5.41 16.36 26.66
CA SER A 118 -3.98 16.67 26.47
C SER A 118 -3.58 16.82 25.00
N LEU A 119 -4.40 16.32 24.07
CA LEU A 119 -4.11 16.29 22.63
C LEU A 119 -4.51 17.61 21.97
N ARG A 120 -3.51 18.43 21.62
CA ARG A 120 -3.70 19.80 21.11
C ARG A 120 -3.51 19.94 19.60
N PHE A 121 -3.12 18.87 18.93
CA PHE A 121 -2.78 18.90 17.52
C PHE A 121 -3.97 19.21 16.60
N SER A 122 -3.63 19.71 15.41
CA SER A 122 -4.48 19.70 14.22
C SER A 122 -4.36 18.38 13.46
N GLU A 123 -5.44 17.94 12.82
CA GLU A 123 -5.52 16.65 12.12
C GLU A 123 -5.49 16.88 10.60
N HIS A 124 -4.66 16.10 9.90
CA HIS A 124 -4.49 16.17 8.45
C HIS A 124 -4.53 14.77 7.85
N HIS A 125 -5.48 14.53 6.95
CA HIS A 125 -5.55 13.31 6.17
C HIS A 125 -4.93 13.57 4.80
N ILE A 126 -3.92 12.79 4.45
CA ILE A 126 -3.15 12.95 3.21
C ILE A 126 -3.41 11.75 2.31
N GLU A 127 -3.68 11.98 1.02
CA GLU A 127 -3.82 10.90 0.04
C GLU A 127 -2.56 10.02 0.05
N HIS A 128 -2.73 8.71 0.15
CA HIS A 128 -1.66 7.74 0.39
C HIS A 128 -0.50 7.85 -0.61
N HIS A 129 -0.82 7.90 -1.91
CA HIS A 129 0.19 8.05 -2.95
C HIS A 129 0.86 9.43 -2.96
N LEU A 130 0.14 10.49 -2.55
CA LEU A 130 0.75 11.80 -2.35
C LEU A 130 1.74 11.76 -1.19
N ALA A 131 1.42 11.05 -0.11
CA ALA A 131 2.36 10.82 0.99
C ALA A 131 3.61 10.05 0.52
N HIS A 132 3.46 9.05 -0.34
CA HIS A 132 4.60 8.37 -0.98
C HIS A 132 5.48 9.33 -1.79
N VAL A 133 4.89 10.10 -2.71
CA VAL A 133 5.64 11.07 -3.54
C VAL A 133 6.34 12.10 -2.65
N ALA A 134 5.64 12.67 -1.66
CA ALA A 134 6.19 13.63 -0.71
C ALA A 134 7.36 13.06 0.10
N SER A 135 7.27 11.80 0.54
CA SER A 135 8.32 11.15 1.32
C SER A 135 9.62 10.97 0.56
N ALA A 136 9.57 10.88 -0.77
CA ALA A 136 10.74 10.80 -1.63
C ALA A 136 11.21 12.20 -2.05
N TYR A 137 10.29 13.05 -2.51
CA TYR A 137 10.61 14.37 -3.07
C TYR A 137 11.23 15.31 -2.04
N PHE A 138 10.60 15.51 -0.88
CA PHE A 138 11.03 16.53 0.09
C PHE A 138 12.36 16.21 0.79
N ILE A 139 12.81 14.96 0.74
CA ILE A 139 14.13 14.54 1.26
C ILE A 139 15.18 14.42 0.15
N SER A 140 14.77 14.59 -1.10
CA SER A 140 15.67 14.53 -2.25
C SER A 140 16.45 15.84 -2.43
N PRO A 141 17.59 15.83 -3.13
CA PRO A 141 18.35 17.05 -3.40
C PRO A 141 17.79 17.88 -4.57
N TRP A 142 16.65 17.49 -5.16
CA TRP A 142 16.11 18.13 -6.36
C TRP A 142 15.12 19.24 -6.04
N GLU A 143 15.33 20.42 -6.63
CA GLU A 143 14.36 21.53 -6.56
C GLU A 143 13.16 21.35 -7.49
N LYS A 144 13.35 20.55 -8.55
CA LYS A 144 12.34 20.22 -9.55
C LYS A 144 12.57 18.82 -10.10
N CYS A 145 11.57 17.96 -10.06
CA CYS A 145 11.64 16.60 -10.62
C CYS A 145 10.26 16.04 -10.95
N ALA A 146 10.23 14.93 -11.70
CA ALA A 146 9.04 14.09 -11.78
C ALA A 146 8.94 13.26 -10.50
N GLY A 147 7.76 13.27 -9.88
CA GLY A 147 7.37 12.40 -8.78
C GLY A 147 6.62 11.19 -9.29
N PHE A 148 6.98 10.02 -8.79
CA PHE A 148 6.36 8.76 -9.19
C PHE A 148 6.13 7.87 -7.96
N SER A 149 4.93 7.31 -7.82
CA SER A 149 4.67 6.23 -6.89
C SER A 149 3.93 5.11 -7.61
N LEU A 150 4.33 3.87 -7.32
CA LEU A 150 3.71 2.65 -7.80
C LEU A 150 3.58 1.71 -6.60
N ASP A 151 2.37 1.28 -6.30
CA ASP A 151 2.06 0.46 -5.14
C ASP A 151 0.94 -0.54 -5.46
N GLY A 152 0.67 -1.48 -4.55
CA GLY A 152 -0.51 -2.33 -4.59
C GLY A 152 -1.77 -1.49 -4.69
N SER A 153 -2.02 -0.64 -3.69
CA SER A 153 -3.00 0.45 -3.78
C SER A 153 -2.98 1.35 -2.54
N GLY A 154 -3.38 2.60 -2.71
CA GLY A 154 -3.83 3.46 -1.62
C GLY A 154 -4.89 4.45 -2.08
N ASP A 155 -5.93 4.66 -1.28
CA ASP A 155 -7.01 5.61 -1.59
C ASP A 155 -7.62 5.49 -3.00
N PHE A 156 -7.70 4.24 -3.49
CA PHE A 156 -8.20 3.84 -4.82
C PHE A 156 -7.23 4.03 -5.99
N VAL A 157 -6.04 4.57 -5.72
CA VAL A 157 -4.94 4.75 -6.67
C VAL A 157 -3.97 3.56 -6.54
N THR A 158 -3.29 3.24 -7.63
CA THR A 158 -2.23 2.20 -7.70
C THR A 158 -0.93 2.77 -8.24
N CYS A 159 -1.02 3.87 -8.99
CA CYS A 159 0.11 4.63 -9.49
C CYS A 159 -0.23 6.12 -9.50
N MET A 160 0.72 6.97 -9.11
CA MET A 160 0.60 8.42 -9.19
C MET A 160 1.84 9.02 -9.86
N MET A 161 1.62 9.93 -10.79
CA MET A 161 2.68 10.72 -11.45
C MET A 161 2.41 12.21 -11.17
N ALA A 162 3.46 12.95 -10.82
CA ALA A 162 3.36 14.35 -10.45
C ALA A 162 4.56 15.15 -10.94
N ASP A 163 4.37 16.44 -11.15
CA ASP A 163 5.46 17.41 -11.25
C ASP A 163 5.71 17.96 -9.85
N CYS A 164 6.95 17.84 -9.36
CA CYS A 164 7.35 18.34 -8.05
C CYS A 164 8.26 19.55 -8.24
N GLU A 165 7.93 20.68 -7.61
CA GLU A 165 8.71 21.91 -7.71
C GLU A 165 8.54 22.79 -6.46
N GLY A 166 9.65 23.18 -5.84
CA GLY A 166 9.62 23.92 -4.57
C GLY A 166 8.85 23.17 -3.49
N THR A 167 7.78 23.78 -2.98
CA THR A 167 6.91 23.19 -1.95
C THR A 167 5.69 22.45 -2.51
N GLU A 168 5.55 22.38 -3.83
CA GLU A 168 4.35 21.89 -4.50
C GLU A 168 4.57 20.51 -5.13
N ILE A 169 3.50 19.71 -5.12
CA ILE A 169 3.39 18.44 -5.84
C ILE A 169 2.12 18.51 -6.69
N ASP A 170 2.29 18.79 -7.98
CA ASP A 170 1.19 18.90 -8.93
C ASP A 170 0.92 17.55 -9.59
N ILE A 171 -0.18 16.91 -9.20
CA ILE A 171 -0.52 15.55 -9.62
C ILE A 171 -1.05 15.57 -11.05
N LYS A 172 -0.27 15.01 -11.98
CA LYS A 172 -0.60 14.98 -13.42
C LYS A 172 -1.43 13.77 -13.81
N HIS A 173 -1.16 12.62 -13.18
CA HIS A 173 -1.78 11.37 -13.60
C HIS A 173 -1.98 10.39 -12.45
N ARG A 174 -3.01 9.56 -12.57
CA ARG A 174 -3.33 8.47 -11.64
C ARG A 174 -3.77 7.24 -12.42
N ILE A 175 -3.28 6.08 -12.02
CA ILE A 175 -3.88 4.79 -12.36
C ILE A 175 -4.66 4.31 -11.14
N TYR A 176 -5.85 3.76 -11.39
CA TYR A 176 -6.77 3.35 -10.34
C TYR A 176 -6.92 1.83 -10.34
N VAL A 177 -7.35 1.30 -9.19
CA VAL A 177 -7.82 -0.08 -9.10
C VAL A 177 -8.96 -0.32 -10.12
N PRO A 178 -9.03 -1.50 -10.75
CA PRO A 178 -8.33 -2.73 -10.42
C PRO A 178 -6.97 -2.90 -11.10
N HIS A 179 -6.46 -1.91 -11.82
CA HIS A 179 -5.20 -2.04 -12.56
C HIS A 179 -4.01 -1.69 -11.66
N SER A 180 -3.38 -2.73 -11.09
CA SER A 180 -2.26 -2.59 -10.15
C SER A 180 -1.12 -3.55 -10.50
N LEU A 181 0.02 -3.01 -10.89
CA LEU A 181 1.23 -3.82 -11.07
C LEU A 181 1.68 -4.47 -9.76
N GLY A 182 1.37 -3.86 -8.60
CA GLY A 182 1.56 -4.51 -7.30
C GLY A 182 0.70 -5.78 -7.16
N SER A 183 -0.58 -5.72 -7.54
CA SER A 183 -1.44 -6.91 -7.54
C SER A 183 -1.02 -7.97 -8.55
N LEU A 184 -0.46 -7.59 -9.71
CA LEU A 184 0.17 -8.54 -10.64
C LEU A 184 1.31 -9.28 -9.95
N TYR A 185 2.20 -8.54 -9.28
CA TYR A 185 3.34 -9.10 -8.57
C TYR A 185 2.90 -10.04 -7.45
N THR A 186 1.97 -9.60 -6.60
CA THR A 186 1.41 -10.42 -5.52
C THR A 186 0.72 -11.67 -6.06
N MET A 187 -0.02 -11.57 -7.18
CA MET A 187 -0.70 -12.71 -7.82
C MET A 187 0.27 -13.79 -8.29
N ILE A 188 1.39 -13.42 -8.93
CA ILE A 188 2.41 -14.39 -9.32
C ILE A 188 3.10 -14.96 -8.08
N CYS A 189 3.41 -14.14 -7.07
CA CYS A 189 4.01 -14.59 -5.82
C CYS A 189 3.18 -15.70 -5.17
N GLU A 190 1.90 -15.46 -4.92
CA GLU A 190 1.02 -16.46 -4.30
C GLU A 190 0.90 -17.73 -5.17
N PHE A 191 0.86 -17.59 -6.50
CA PHE A 191 0.65 -18.71 -7.41
C PHE A 191 1.86 -19.64 -7.43
N ILE A 192 3.06 -19.06 -7.33
CA ILE A 192 4.32 -19.82 -7.23
C ILE A 192 4.72 -20.08 -5.78
N GLY A 193 3.79 -20.05 -4.82
CA GLY A 193 3.98 -20.55 -3.46
C GLY A 193 4.58 -19.57 -2.44
N TYR A 194 4.68 -18.28 -2.78
CA TYR A 194 5.06 -17.19 -1.87
C TYR A 194 3.84 -16.43 -1.37
N GLN A 195 3.25 -16.90 -0.27
CA GLN A 195 1.96 -16.43 0.23
C GLN A 195 2.04 -15.37 1.34
N LYS A 196 3.26 -14.94 1.73
CA LYS A 196 3.42 -13.89 2.73
C LYS A 196 3.52 -12.54 2.03
N TYR A 197 2.85 -11.54 2.61
CA TYR A 197 3.04 -10.15 2.20
C TYR A 197 4.52 -9.78 2.27
N GLY A 198 5.03 -9.09 1.26
CA GLY A 198 6.44 -8.68 1.18
C GLY A 198 7.40 -9.77 0.67
N ASP A 199 6.90 -10.92 0.18
CA ASP A 199 7.73 -11.92 -0.48
C ASP A 199 8.05 -11.56 -1.95
N GLU A 200 7.50 -10.46 -2.48
CA GLU A 200 7.74 -9.96 -3.84
C GLU A 200 9.24 -9.81 -4.16
N GLY A 201 10.05 -9.36 -3.19
CA GLY A 201 11.50 -9.27 -3.35
C GLY A 201 12.20 -10.62 -3.55
N LYS A 202 11.64 -11.72 -3.01
CA LYS A 202 12.17 -13.08 -3.24
C LYS A 202 11.89 -13.55 -4.67
N VAL A 203 10.68 -13.25 -5.17
CA VAL A 203 10.29 -13.59 -6.55
C VAL A 203 11.08 -12.77 -7.56
N MET A 204 11.35 -11.49 -7.26
CA MET A 204 12.32 -10.68 -8.04
C MET A 204 13.69 -11.35 -8.08
N GLY A 205 14.19 -11.85 -6.94
CA GLY A 205 15.46 -12.57 -6.87
C GLY A 205 15.45 -13.94 -7.56
N LEU A 206 14.28 -14.53 -7.78
CA LEU A 206 14.09 -15.79 -8.51
C LEU A 206 14.14 -15.58 -10.03
N ALA A 207 13.68 -14.43 -10.52
CA ALA A 207 13.53 -14.14 -11.94
C ALA A 207 14.77 -14.42 -12.80
N PRO A 208 16.02 -14.11 -12.39
CA PRO A 208 17.21 -14.37 -13.20
C PRO A 208 17.53 -15.86 -13.44
N LEU A 209 16.87 -16.77 -12.73
CA LEU A 209 17.04 -18.22 -12.91
C LEU A 209 16.12 -18.79 -14.00
N GLY A 210 15.07 -18.06 -14.36
CA GLY A 210 14.09 -18.47 -15.38
C GLY A 210 14.51 -18.14 -16.81
N LYS A 211 13.65 -18.57 -17.73
CA LYS A 211 13.73 -18.31 -19.17
C LYS A 211 12.45 -17.64 -19.65
N ASP A 212 12.53 -17.06 -20.84
CA ASP A 212 11.40 -16.42 -21.51
C ASP A 212 10.42 -17.43 -22.13
N ALA A 213 9.81 -18.28 -21.31
CA ALA A 213 8.94 -19.36 -21.77
C ALA A 213 7.47 -18.93 -21.97
N TYR A 214 7.05 -17.82 -21.34
CA TYR A 214 5.65 -17.39 -21.26
C TYR A 214 5.43 -15.96 -21.77
N HIS A 215 6.30 -15.48 -22.65
CA HIS A 215 6.31 -14.11 -23.18
C HIS A 215 4.91 -13.62 -23.59
N ASP A 216 4.27 -14.33 -24.53
CA ASP A 216 2.98 -13.94 -25.09
C ASP A 216 1.87 -13.88 -24.04
N ILE A 217 1.92 -14.76 -23.04
CA ILE A 217 0.92 -14.80 -21.96
C ILE A 217 1.07 -13.57 -21.05
N PHE A 218 2.30 -13.18 -20.71
CA PHE A 218 2.51 -11.97 -19.90
C PHE A 218 2.18 -10.68 -20.68
N GLU A 219 2.43 -10.64 -21.98
CA GLU A 219 1.96 -9.56 -22.87
C GLU A 219 0.42 -9.48 -22.92
N GLU A 220 -0.28 -10.61 -22.83
CA GLU A 220 -1.75 -10.63 -22.68
C GLU A 220 -2.23 -10.18 -21.30
N MET A 221 -1.42 -10.34 -20.24
CA MET A 221 -1.76 -9.96 -18.87
C MET A 221 -1.71 -8.45 -18.63
N VAL A 222 -0.70 -7.79 -19.20
CA VAL A 222 -0.40 -6.37 -18.97
C VAL A 222 -0.52 -5.61 -20.29
N ILE A 223 -1.62 -4.86 -20.42
CA ILE A 223 -1.93 -4.07 -21.60
C ILE A 223 -1.42 -2.65 -21.37
N LEU A 224 -0.42 -2.24 -22.15
CA LEU A 224 0.00 -0.84 -22.19
C LEU A 224 -1.01 -0.02 -22.98
N THR A 225 -1.37 1.13 -22.44
CA THR A 225 -2.28 2.11 -23.03
C THR A 225 -1.59 3.47 -23.10
N ASP A 226 -2.14 4.39 -23.89
CA ASP A 226 -1.65 5.78 -23.94
C ASP A 226 -1.68 6.49 -22.57
N ASN A 227 -2.48 5.98 -21.63
CA ASN A 227 -2.71 6.57 -20.31
C ASN A 227 -2.24 5.65 -19.17
N GLY A 228 -1.31 4.71 -19.42
CA GLY A 228 -0.74 3.84 -18.39
C GLY A 228 -1.02 2.36 -18.65
N VAL A 229 -1.35 1.61 -17.60
CA VAL A 229 -1.46 0.15 -17.63
C VAL A 229 -2.87 -0.31 -17.33
N GLU A 230 -3.35 -1.28 -18.10
CA GLU A 230 -4.53 -2.07 -17.79
C GLU A 230 -4.15 -3.54 -17.60
N LEU A 231 -4.64 -4.13 -16.51
CA LEU A 231 -4.56 -5.58 -16.29
C LEU A 231 -5.73 -6.30 -16.94
N ASN A 232 -5.44 -7.39 -17.65
CA ASN A 232 -6.46 -8.23 -18.25
C ASN A 232 -7.20 -9.05 -17.17
N PRO A 233 -8.51 -8.82 -16.95
CA PRO A 233 -9.26 -9.42 -15.85
C PRO A 233 -9.41 -10.94 -15.97
N ARG A 234 -9.11 -11.53 -17.13
CA ARG A 234 -9.12 -13.00 -17.34
C ARG A 234 -8.23 -13.73 -16.32
N PHE A 235 -7.12 -13.14 -15.90
CA PHE A 235 -6.12 -13.78 -15.05
C PHE A 235 -6.32 -13.54 -13.55
N PHE A 236 -7.24 -12.65 -13.17
CA PHE A 236 -7.42 -12.20 -11.80
C PHE A 236 -8.81 -12.54 -11.27
N VAL A 237 -8.91 -12.79 -9.97
CA VAL A 237 -10.21 -12.72 -9.30
C VAL A 237 -10.69 -11.27 -9.26
N PRO A 238 -12.01 -11.01 -9.30
CA PRO A 238 -12.52 -9.65 -9.23
C PRO A 238 -12.09 -8.93 -7.95
N PHE A 239 -11.42 -7.78 -8.09
CA PHE A 239 -10.91 -6.91 -7.01
C PHE A 239 -11.89 -6.72 -5.83
N GLY A 240 -11.65 -7.30 -4.65
CA GLY A 240 -12.57 -7.22 -3.50
C GLY A 240 -12.37 -6.00 -2.59
N GLU A 241 -13.25 -5.81 -1.58
CA GLU A 241 -13.14 -4.69 -0.61
C GLU A 241 -11.80 -4.66 0.14
N SER A 242 -11.18 -5.82 0.35
CA SER A 242 -9.91 -5.95 1.03
C SER A 242 -8.73 -6.22 0.08
N GLN A 243 -8.97 -6.19 -1.23
CA GLN A 243 -7.95 -6.38 -2.28
C GLN A 243 -7.13 -7.65 -2.11
N GLY A 244 -7.78 -8.73 -1.68
CA GLY A 244 -7.07 -9.98 -1.41
C GLY A 244 -6.18 -9.92 -0.18
N LEU A 245 -6.36 -8.97 0.74
CA LEU A 245 -5.63 -8.89 2.01
C LEU A 245 -6.58 -8.98 3.20
N SER A 246 -6.10 -9.44 4.35
CA SER A 246 -6.78 -9.28 5.64
C SER A 246 -5.76 -9.13 6.76
N ILE A 247 -6.19 -8.56 7.89
CA ILE A 247 -5.35 -8.46 9.08
C ILE A 247 -5.85 -9.51 10.07
N ASP A 248 -4.96 -10.40 10.53
CA ASP A 248 -5.31 -11.42 11.52
C ASP A 248 -5.34 -10.86 12.96
N ASP A 249 -5.62 -11.72 13.93
CA ASP A 249 -5.71 -11.36 15.35
C ASP A 249 -4.38 -10.86 15.93
N SER A 250 -3.26 -11.30 15.36
CA SER A 250 -1.92 -10.85 15.74
C SER A 250 -1.55 -9.49 15.13
N GLY A 251 -2.33 -9.02 14.16
CA GLY A 251 -2.05 -7.80 13.41
C GLY A 251 -1.15 -8.01 12.20
N GLN A 252 -0.88 -9.26 11.81
CA GLN A 252 -0.15 -9.58 10.57
C GLN A 252 -1.11 -9.58 9.36
N VAL A 253 -0.57 -9.22 8.19
CA VAL A 253 -1.32 -9.31 6.93
C VAL A 253 -1.28 -10.73 6.38
N ALA A 254 -2.47 -11.25 6.06
CA ALA A 254 -2.67 -12.45 5.28
C ALA A 254 -3.05 -12.10 3.84
N VAL A 255 -2.44 -12.79 2.89
CA VAL A 255 -2.71 -12.66 1.44
C VAL A 255 -3.66 -13.78 1.03
N HIS A 256 -4.73 -13.42 0.33
CA HIS A 256 -5.74 -14.28 -0.24
C HIS A 256 -5.56 -14.36 -1.74
N ARG A 257 -6.08 -15.42 -2.36
CA ARG A 257 -6.01 -15.66 -3.80
C ARG A 257 -6.44 -14.45 -4.66
N HIS A 258 -5.53 -13.97 -5.48
CA HIS A 258 -5.62 -13.01 -6.58
C HIS A 258 -5.74 -13.66 -7.96
N TYR A 259 -5.20 -14.86 -8.19
CA TYR A 259 -5.26 -15.51 -9.51
C TYR A 259 -6.62 -16.17 -9.82
N SER A 260 -7.08 -16.08 -11.06
CA SER A 260 -8.28 -16.77 -11.55
C SER A 260 -8.01 -18.26 -11.85
N ASP A 261 -9.05 -19.01 -12.21
CA ASP A 261 -8.89 -20.41 -12.67
C ASP A 261 -8.15 -20.50 -14.01
N GLU A 262 -8.00 -19.38 -14.73
CA GLU A 262 -7.24 -19.37 -15.98
C GLU A 262 -5.75 -19.65 -15.75
N MET A 263 -5.19 -19.12 -14.66
CA MET A 263 -3.80 -19.41 -14.29
C MET A 263 -3.59 -20.91 -14.08
N VAL A 264 -4.55 -21.58 -13.45
CA VAL A 264 -4.50 -23.04 -13.22
C VAL A 264 -4.58 -23.82 -14.54
N LYS A 265 -5.43 -23.38 -15.49
CA LYS A 265 -5.51 -24.02 -16.81
C LYS A 265 -4.24 -23.88 -17.64
N LEU A 266 -3.58 -22.72 -17.56
CA LEU A 266 -2.38 -22.43 -18.36
C LEU A 266 -1.12 -23.05 -17.77
N PHE A 267 -0.98 -23.01 -16.44
CA PHE A 267 0.27 -23.33 -15.76
C PHE A 267 0.18 -24.54 -14.82
N GLY A 268 -1.01 -25.13 -14.64
CA GLY A 268 -1.26 -26.17 -13.64
C GLY A 268 -1.52 -25.60 -12.24
N GLU A 269 -1.58 -26.47 -11.24
CA GLU A 269 -1.90 -26.05 -9.86
C GLU A 269 -0.86 -25.08 -9.29
N ALA A 270 -1.33 -24.18 -8.42
CA ALA A 270 -0.47 -23.29 -7.66
C ALA A 270 0.49 -24.11 -6.79
N ARG A 271 1.72 -23.63 -6.61
CA ARG A 271 2.73 -24.37 -5.86
C ARG A 271 2.44 -24.29 -4.35
N GLU A 272 2.50 -25.44 -3.68
CA GLU A 272 2.45 -25.50 -2.22
C GLU A 272 3.68 -24.81 -1.59
N PRO A 273 3.51 -23.93 -0.59
CA PRO A 273 4.63 -23.28 0.08
C PRO A 273 5.66 -24.27 0.65
N TYR A 274 6.92 -23.85 0.68
CA TYR A 274 8.04 -24.63 1.24
C TYR A 274 8.33 -25.98 0.55
N THR A 275 7.89 -26.13 -0.69
CA THR A 275 8.28 -27.23 -1.59
C THR A 275 9.40 -26.79 -2.55
N ASP A 276 9.98 -27.74 -3.28
CA ASP A 276 10.97 -27.47 -4.33
C ASP A 276 10.42 -26.51 -5.39
N ILE A 277 11.29 -25.63 -5.91
CA ILE A 277 10.92 -24.61 -6.90
C ILE A 277 11.18 -25.18 -8.31
N PRO A 278 10.13 -25.54 -9.08
CA PRO A 278 10.29 -26.09 -10.43
C PRO A 278 10.71 -25.01 -11.44
N GLU A 279 11.19 -25.43 -12.61
CA GLU A 279 11.56 -24.52 -13.72
C GLU A 279 10.39 -23.61 -14.12
N ARG A 280 9.15 -24.13 -14.15
CA ARG A 280 7.92 -23.37 -14.39
C ARG A 280 7.82 -22.10 -13.53
N ASP A 281 8.13 -22.21 -12.24
CA ASP A 281 7.99 -21.09 -11.31
C ASP A 281 9.10 -20.05 -11.49
N GLN A 282 10.29 -20.50 -11.92
CA GLN A 282 11.39 -19.63 -12.32
C GLN A 282 11.02 -18.85 -13.59
N ASP A 283 10.45 -19.53 -14.58
CA ASP A 283 9.99 -18.94 -15.84
C ASP A 283 8.81 -17.97 -15.64
N LEU A 284 7.90 -18.26 -14.71
CA LEU A 284 6.84 -17.34 -14.30
C LEU A 284 7.40 -16.08 -13.61
N ALA A 285 8.38 -16.24 -12.73
CA ALA A 285 9.08 -15.11 -12.12
C ALA A 285 9.84 -14.27 -13.16
N PHE A 286 10.48 -14.91 -14.14
CA PHE A 286 11.13 -14.24 -15.27
C PHE A 286 10.12 -13.43 -16.10
N GLY A 287 9.02 -14.05 -16.52
CA GLY A 287 7.98 -13.38 -17.31
C GLY A 287 7.35 -12.19 -16.60
N LEU A 288 7.11 -12.32 -15.28
CA LEU A 288 6.66 -11.22 -14.43
C LEU A 288 7.64 -10.05 -14.46
N GLN A 289 8.92 -10.31 -14.18
CA GLN A 289 9.92 -9.24 -14.12
C GLN A 289 10.07 -8.55 -15.48
N ARG A 290 10.10 -9.34 -16.56
CA ARG A 290 10.21 -8.82 -17.92
C ARG A 290 9.06 -7.88 -18.28
N VAL A 291 7.81 -8.25 -17.99
CA VAL A 291 6.67 -7.39 -18.32
C VAL A 291 6.57 -6.17 -17.41
N PHE A 292 7.02 -6.29 -16.16
CA PHE A 292 7.05 -5.19 -15.21
C PHE A 292 8.08 -4.10 -15.59
N GLU A 293 9.21 -4.49 -16.19
CA GLU A 293 10.30 -3.58 -16.61
C GLU A 293 10.15 -3.01 -18.03
N LYS A 294 9.04 -3.31 -18.72
CA LYS A 294 8.77 -2.88 -20.08
C LYS A 294 8.49 -1.38 -20.18
#